data_AF-A0A2U8I9B0-F1
#
_entry.id   AF-A0A2U8I9B0-F1
#
_cell.length_a   1.000
_cell.length_b   1.000
_cell.length_c   1.000
_cell.angle_alpha   90.00
_cell.angle_beta   90.00
_cell.angle_gamma   90.00
#
_symmetry.space_group_name_H-M   'P 1'
#
loop_
_entity.id
_entity.type
_entity.pdbx_description
1 polymer ?
#
loop_
_entity_poly.entity_id
_entity_poly.type
_entity_poly.pdbx_seq_one_letter_code
_entity_poly.pdbx_strand_id
1 'polypeptide(L)'
;MPSYAIIDSQSVKTVYASEERGFDGGKKIKGRKRHIIVDTLGNLLHVSVHKANINDTKAGVAVFERAAEKYPSIKAFSGDAGYRGTAVEFVEERLKLKLNISTKIKDVFAVLPIRWIVERTFASLNGFRRLAKEVEILTATAENIFRIAMVRLTLAKLR
;
A
#
# COMPACT_ATOMS: atom_id res chain seq x y z
N MET A 1 19.68 0.52 -4.17
CA MET A 1 18.49 -0.21 -4.65
C MET A 1 17.86 -0.93 -3.46
N PRO A 2 16.53 -0.88 -3.26
CA PRO A 2 15.90 -1.40 -2.04
C PRO A 2 15.97 -2.94 -1.98
N SER A 3 16.40 -3.48 -0.85
CA SER A 3 16.42 -4.93 -0.60
C SER A 3 15.24 -5.42 0.24
N TYR A 4 14.49 -4.51 0.85
CA TYR A 4 13.34 -4.79 1.70
C TYR A 4 12.23 -3.79 1.41
N ALA A 5 10.99 -4.27 1.38
CA ALA A 5 9.84 -3.48 0.99
C ALA A 5 8.64 -3.73 1.91
N ILE A 6 7.81 -2.73 2.11
CA ILE A 6 6.76 -2.72 3.14
C ILE A 6 5.45 -2.34 2.47
N ILE A 7 4.43 -3.18 2.61
CA ILE A 7 3.11 -3.01 2.00
C ILE A 7 2.05 -2.66 3.04
N ASP A 8 1.16 -1.76 2.68
CA ASP A 8 -0.07 -1.48 3.43
C ASP A 8 -1.16 -0.92 2.51
N SER A 9 -2.41 -0.98 2.97
CA SER A 9 -3.59 -0.51 2.23
C SER A 9 -4.36 0.59 2.97
N GLN A 10 -4.84 1.58 2.20
CA GLN A 10 -5.73 2.61 2.69
C GLN A 10 -7.02 2.64 1.87
N SER A 11 -8.16 2.48 2.56
CA SER A 11 -9.49 2.66 1.96
C SER A 11 -9.93 4.12 2.09
N VAL A 12 -10.34 4.75 1.00
CA VAL A 12 -10.75 6.16 0.97
C VAL A 12 -12.11 6.31 0.28
N LYS A 13 -12.95 7.19 0.85
CA LYS A 13 -14.28 7.49 0.34
C LYS A 13 -14.20 8.19 -1.01
N THR A 14 -15.02 7.75 -1.97
CA THR A 14 -15.22 8.44 -3.25
C THR A 14 -16.29 9.52 -3.11
N VAL A 15 -16.12 10.65 -3.81
CA VAL A 15 -17.07 11.78 -3.77
C VAL A 15 -18.19 11.69 -4.81
N TYR A 16 -17.97 11.13 -6.01
CA TYR A 16 -18.98 10.99 -7.07
C TYR A 16 -18.84 9.66 -7.84
N ALA A 17 -19.58 9.50 -8.95
CA ALA A 17 -19.51 8.31 -9.80
C ALA A 17 -18.08 8.07 -10.30
N SER A 18 -17.51 6.92 -9.97
CA SER A 18 -16.15 6.51 -10.32
C SER A 18 -16.20 5.10 -10.89
N GLU A 19 -15.40 4.80 -11.91
CA GLU A 19 -15.48 3.53 -12.67
C GLU A 19 -15.10 2.28 -11.85
N GLU A 20 -14.46 2.46 -10.70
CA GLU A 20 -14.00 1.36 -9.82
C GLU A 20 -14.35 1.68 -8.37
N ARG A 21 -15.64 1.57 -8.02
CA ARG A 21 -16.17 1.86 -6.68
C ARG A 21 -16.61 0.57 -5.99
N GLY A 22 -16.12 0.35 -4.77
CA GLY A 22 -16.50 -0.79 -3.94
C GLY A 22 -16.95 -0.36 -2.55
N PHE A 23 -17.44 -1.33 -1.77
CA PHE A 23 -17.70 -1.16 -0.34
C PHE A 23 -16.73 -2.05 0.45
N ASP A 24 -15.94 -1.43 1.31
CA ASP A 24 -15.12 -2.11 2.30
C ASP A 24 -15.99 -2.37 3.54
N GLY A 25 -16.40 -3.63 3.72
CA GLY A 25 -17.24 -4.02 4.86
C GLY A 25 -16.54 -3.91 6.21
N GLY A 26 -15.22 -4.09 6.25
CA GLY A 26 -14.43 -4.01 7.48
C GLY A 26 -14.32 -2.57 7.98
N LYS A 27 -14.04 -1.63 7.07
CA LYS A 27 -13.92 -0.20 7.39
C LYS A 27 -15.24 0.58 7.24
N LYS A 28 -16.30 -0.07 6.72
CA LYS A 28 -17.59 0.53 6.33
C LYS A 28 -17.40 1.74 5.39
N ILE A 29 -16.47 1.64 4.45
CA ILE A 29 -16.12 2.71 3.50
C ILE A 29 -16.63 2.36 2.11
N LYS A 30 -17.46 3.23 1.54
CA LYS A 30 -17.81 3.19 0.11
C LYS A 30 -16.79 4.01 -0.68
N GLY A 31 -15.91 3.35 -1.42
CA GLY A 31 -14.90 4.03 -2.22
C GLY A 31 -13.87 3.11 -2.86
N ARG A 32 -12.61 3.53 -2.80
CA ARG A 32 -11.45 2.83 -3.37
C ARG A 32 -10.45 2.44 -2.30
N LYS A 33 -9.63 1.45 -2.61
CA LYS A 33 -8.51 1.03 -1.79
C LYS A 33 -7.22 1.26 -2.56
N ARG A 34 -6.22 1.80 -1.85
CA ARG A 34 -4.90 2.13 -2.38
C ARG A 34 -3.90 1.24 -1.68
N HIS A 35 -3.22 0.40 -2.42
CA HIS A 35 -2.08 -0.36 -1.91
C HIS A 35 -0.81 0.39 -2.27
N ILE A 36 0.09 0.53 -1.30
CA ILE A 36 1.41 1.08 -1.55
C ILE A 36 2.47 0.12 -1.06
N ILE A 37 3.59 0.12 -1.78
CA ILE A 37 4.82 -0.52 -1.35
C ILE A 37 5.87 0.57 -1.21
N VAL A 38 6.52 0.62 -0.05
CA VAL A 38 7.60 1.56 0.25
C VAL A 38 8.88 0.83 0.66
N ASP A 39 10.03 1.48 0.52
CA ASP A 39 11.28 0.99 1.09
C ASP A 39 11.38 1.30 2.61
N THR A 40 12.48 0.90 3.24
CA THR A 40 12.76 1.15 4.66
C THR A 40 12.97 2.62 5.02
N LEU A 41 13.08 3.51 4.03
CA LEU A 41 13.17 4.96 4.21
C LEU A 41 11.82 5.66 3.92
N GLY A 42 10.78 4.89 3.59
CA GLY A 42 9.45 5.40 3.24
C GLY A 42 9.40 6.07 1.87
N ASN A 43 10.24 5.65 0.92
CA ASN A 43 10.14 6.06 -0.48
C ASN A 43 9.19 5.12 -1.23
N LEU A 44 8.35 5.68 -2.10
CA LEU A 44 7.37 4.90 -2.86
C LEU A 44 8.07 4.01 -3.91
N LEU A 45 7.85 2.70 -3.83
CA LEU A 45 8.26 1.73 -4.84
C LEU A 45 7.14 1.47 -5.84
N HIS A 46 5.92 1.22 -5.34
CA HIS A 46 4.74 0.96 -6.16
C HIS A 46 3.46 1.49 -5.49
N VAL A 47 2.48 1.86 -6.29
CA VAL A 47 1.11 2.19 -5.87
C VAL A 47 0.13 1.57 -6.85
N SER A 48 -0.94 0.98 -6.32
CA SER A 48 -2.05 0.40 -7.08
C SER A 48 -3.38 0.83 -6.44
N VAL A 49 -4.32 1.28 -7.26
CA VAL A 49 -5.65 1.72 -6.80
C VAL A 49 -6.73 0.88 -7.45
N HIS A 50 -7.64 0.33 -6.63
CA HIS A 50 -8.77 -0.47 -7.09
C HIS A 50 -10.01 -0.26 -6.22
N LYS A 51 -11.14 -0.88 -6.59
CA LYS A 51 -12.40 -0.81 -5.83
C LYS A 51 -12.28 -1.41 -4.42
N ALA A 52 -12.89 -0.77 -3.43
CA ALA A 52 -12.65 -1.14 -2.03
C ALA A 52 -13.19 -2.52 -1.56
N ASN A 53 -13.96 -3.23 -2.38
CA ASN A 53 -14.53 -4.54 -2.04
C ASN A 53 -13.59 -5.73 -2.29
N ILE A 54 -12.42 -5.51 -2.91
CA ILE A 54 -11.41 -6.56 -3.06
C ILE A 54 -10.62 -6.69 -1.76
N ASN A 55 -10.45 -7.94 -1.30
CA ASN A 55 -9.67 -8.27 -0.12
C ASN A 55 -8.16 -8.07 -0.39
N ASP A 56 -7.45 -7.55 0.62
CA ASP A 56 -6.03 -7.18 0.57
C ASP A 56 -5.14 -8.37 0.18
N THR A 57 -5.44 -9.56 0.72
CA THR A 57 -4.79 -10.82 0.33
C THR A 57 -4.79 -11.05 -1.19
N LYS A 58 -5.91 -10.78 -1.86
CA LYS A 58 -6.05 -11.02 -3.31
C LYS A 58 -5.49 -9.86 -4.12
N ALA A 59 -5.81 -8.63 -3.73
CA ALA A 59 -5.31 -7.44 -4.41
C ALA A 59 -3.78 -7.33 -4.32
N GLY A 60 -3.19 -7.73 -3.20
CA GLY A 60 -1.75 -7.65 -2.94
C GLY A 60 -0.90 -8.43 -3.93
N VAL A 61 -1.41 -9.53 -4.52
CA VAL A 61 -0.70 -10.38 -5.49
C VAL A 61 -0.09 -9.55 -6.63
N ALA A 62 -0.92 -8.78 -7.34
CA ALA A 62 -0.47 -7.96 -8.46
C ALA A 62 0.43 -6.79 -8.01
N VAL A 63 0.29 -6.34 -6.76
CA VAL A 63 1.10 -5.26 -6.19
C VAL A 63 2.52 -5.76 -5.88
N PHE A 64 2.65 -6.95 -5.30
CA PHE A 64 3.93 -7.60 -5.05
C PHE A 64 4.66 -7.95 -6.34
N GLU A 65 3.96 -8.54 -7.30
CA GLU A 65 4.52 -8.92 -8.60
C GLU A 65 5.16 -7.73 -9.30
N ARG A 66 4.41 -6.64 -9.49
CA ARG A 66 4.92 -5.42 -10.15
C ARG A 66 6.07 -4.78 -9.40
N ALA A 67 6.09 -4.84 -8.08
CA ALA A 67 7.20 -4.31 -7.29
C ALA A 67 8.46 -5.17 -7.43
N ALA A 68 8.33 -6.50 -7.43
CA ALA A 68 9.45 -7.43 -7.60
C ALA A 68 10.02 -7.36 -9.03
N GLU A 69 9.17 -7.26 -10.05
CA GLU A 69 9.59 -7.04 -11.44
C GLU A 69 10.36 -5.73 -11.61
N LYS A 70 9.85 -4.64 -11.03
CA LYS A 70 10.49 -3.33 -11.12
C LYS A 70 11.78 -3.22 -10.31
N TYR A 71 11.87 -3.92 -9.18
CA TYR A 71 13.02 -3.89 -8.29
C TYR A 71 13.50 -5.31 -7.96
N PRO A 72 14.28 -5.94 -8.87
CA PRO A 72 14.82 -7.29 -8.65
C PRO A 72 15.74 -7.43 -7.44
N SER A 73 16.19 -6.33 -6.82
CA SER A 73 16.99 -6.35 -5.59
C SER A 73 16.18 -6.67 -4.33
N ILE A 74 14.84 -6.61 -4.38
CA ILE A 74 13.99 -6.90 -3.22
C ILE A 74 14.16 -8.38 -2.85
N LYS A 75 14.52 -8.63 -1.59
CA LYS A 75 14.73 -9.97 -1.03
C LYS A 75 13.57 -10.43 -0.13
N ALA A 76 12.82 -9.48 0.42
CA ALA A 76 11.68 -9.77 1.28
C ALA A 76 10.74 -8.57 1.39
N PHE A 77 9.49 -8.88 1.72
CA PHE A 77 8.43 -7.93 2.01
C PHE A 77 8.02 -8.00 3.48
N SER A 78 7.39 -6.93 3.99
CA SER A 78 6.59 -6.95 5.21
C SER A 78 5.18 -6.46 4.94
N GLY A 79 4.19 -7.07 5.57
CA GLY A 79 2.79 -6.65 5.53
C GLY A 79 2.10 -6.92 6.86
N ASP A 80 0.87 -6.43 7.01
CA ASP A 80 0.02 -6.73 8.16
C ASP A 80 -0.75 -8.06 7.97
N ALA A 81 -1.62 -8.38 8.93
CA ALA A 81 -2.44 -9.59 8.89
C ALA A 81 -3.43 -9.65 7.70
N GLY A 82 -3.71 -8.53 7.03
CA GLY A 82 -4.56 -8.44 5.85
C GLY A 82 -3.94 -9.08 4.61
N TYR A 83 -2.62 -9.34 4.61
CA TYR A 83 -1.89 -9.98 3.50
C TYR A 83 -1.55 -11.46 3.76
N ARG A 84 -2.28 -12.14 4.65
CA ARG A 84 -2.12 -13.60 4.89
C ARG A 84 -2.71 -14.43 3.74
N GLY A 85 -2.54 -15.76 3.80
CA GLY A 85 -3.14 -16.70 2.85
C GLY A 85 -2.55 -16.52 1.45
N THR A 86 -3.40 -16.29 0.44
CA THR A 86 -3.01 -16.21 -0.98
C THR A 86 -1.86 -15.23 -1.26
N ALA A 87 -1.73 -14.14 -0.51
CA ALA A 87 -0.63 -13.19 -0.68
C ALA A 87 0.71 -13.79 -0.20
N VAL A 88 0.72 -14.52 0.93
CA VAL A 88 1.91 -15.24 1.41
C VAL A 88 2.26 -16.36 0.44
N GLU A 89 1.28 -17.19 0.08
CA GLU A 89 1.47 -18.28 -0.89
C GLU A 89 2.07 -17.75 -2.20
N PHE A 90 1.54 -16.66 -2.75
CA PHE A 90 2.07 -16.06 -3.97
C PHE A 90 3.52 -15.56 -3.79
N VAL A 91 3.82 -14.81 -2.74
CA VAL A 91 5.16 -14.25 -2.54
C VAL A 91 6.19 -15.35 -2.31
N GLU A 92 5.87 -16.35 -1.50
CA GLU A 92 6.80 -17.42 -1.14
C GLU A 92 6.94 -18.49 -2.23
N GLU A 93 5.84 -18.88 -2.87
CA GLU A 93 5.85 -19.96 -3.85
C GLU A 93 6.13 -19.47 -5.27
N ARG A 94 5.60 -18.31 -5.67
CA ARG A 94 5.74 -17.79 -7.05
C ARG A 94 6.92 -16.85 -7.19
N LEU A 95 7.05 -15.86 -6.29
CA LEU A 95 8.16 -14.90 -6.35
C LEU A 95 9.43 -15.44 -5.70
N LYS A 96 9.35 -16.53 -4.92
CA LYS A 96 10.48 -17.10 -4.15
C LYS A 96 11.11 -16.09 -3.18
N LEU A 97 10.30 -15.18 -2.64
CA LEU A 97 10.70 -14.17 -1.66
C LEU A 97 9.99 -14.43 -0.33
N LYS A 98 10.41 -13.79 0.77
CA LYS A 98 9.70 -13.90 2.05
C LYS A 98 8.68 -12.79 2.25
N LEU A 99 7.49 -13.10 2.78
CA LEU A 99 6.53 -12.10 3.26
C LEU A 99 6.40 -12.17 4.79
N ASN A 100 7.06 -11.24 5.48
CA ASN A 100 7.01 -11.15 6.93
C ASN A 100 5.69 -10.50 7.36
N ILE A 101 4.73 -11.33 7.78
CA ILE A 101 3.46 -10.87 8.34
C ILE A 101 3.66 -10.41 9.78
N SER A 102 3.38 -9.14 10.05
CA SER A 102 3.35 -8.62 11.39
C SER A 102 2.13 -9.17 12.14
N THR A 103 2.35 -10.03 13.13
CA THR A 103 1.29 -10.47 14.04
C THR A 103 0.92 -9.34 14.99
N LYS A 104 -0.35 -9.29 15.43
CA LYS A 104 -0.74 -8.42 16.54
C LYS A 104 0.13 -8.76 17.74
N ILE A 105 0.72 -7.74 18.34
CA ILE A 105 1.31 -7.85 19.66
C ILE A 105 0.15 -8.11 20.64
N LYS A 106 0.39 -8.96 21.65
CA LYS A 106 -0.52 -9.18 22.81
C LYS A 106 -0.87 -7.83 23.49
N ASP A 107 -1.76 -7.82 24.49
CA ASP A 107 -2.41 -6.64 25.14
C ASP A 107 -1.52 -5.48 25.67
N VAL A 108 -0.25 -5.39 25.28
CA VAL A 108 0.68 -4.29 25.55
C VAL A 108 1.12 -3.64 24.24
N PHE A 109 1.19 -2.31 24.22
CA PHE A 109 1.72 -1.55 23.08
C PHE A 109 3.17 -1.96 22.82
N ALA A 110 3.46 -2.50 21.64
CA ALA A 110 4.82 -2.54 21.13
C ALA A 110 4.89 -2.06 19.68
N VAL A 111 6.03 -1.47 19.35
CA VAL A 111 6.29 -0.92 18.04
C VAL A 111 6.72 -2.08 17.13
N LEU A 112 5.96 -2.35 16.08
CA LEU A 112 6.43 -3.21 14.97
C LEU A 112 7.48 -2.40 14.19
N PRO A 113 8.79 -2.66 14.34
CA PRO A 113 9.84 -1.67 14.04
C PRO A 113 9.90 -1.22 12.59
N ILE A 114 9.27 -1.95 11.66
CA ILE A 114 9.35 -1.69 10.23
C ILE A 114 7.98 -1.27 9.65
N ARG A 115 6.85 -1.77 10.19
CA ARG A 115 5.52 -1.49 9.64
C ARG A 115 5.10 -0.01 9.75
N TRP A 116 5.49 0.68 10.82
CA TRP A 116 5.14 2.09 11.02
C TRP A 116 5.63 3.01 9.89
N ILE A 117 6.60 2.58 9.08
CA ILE A 117 7.16 3.37 7.97
C ILE A 117 6.10 3.60 6.89
N VAL A 118 5.36 2.57 6.50
CA VAL A 118 4.32 2.69 5.46
C VAL A 118 3.08 3.44 5.99
N GLU A 119 2.74 3.24 7.27
CA GLU A 119 1.66 3.99 7.93
C GLU A 119 2.00 5.49 8.05
N ARG A 120 3.23 5.82 8.45
CA ARG A 120 3.73 7.19 8.44
C ARG A 120 3.70 7.78 7.04
N THR A 121 3.96 6.98 6.00
CA THR A 121 3.89 7.44 4.62
C THR A 121 2.47 7.86 4.26
N PHE A 122 1.45 7.07 4.63
CA PHE A 122 0.06 7.48 4.51
C PHE A 122 -0.25 8.75 5.33
N ALA A 123 0.26 8.87 6.55
CA ALA A 123 0.04 10.04 7.40
C ALA A 123 0.59 11.32 6.76
N SER A 124 1.80 11.29 6.19
CA SER A 124 2.41 12.43 5.48
C SER A 124 1.58 12.89 4.27
N LEU A 125 0.77 12.00 3.69
CA LEU A 125 -0.08 12.32 2.55
C LEU A 125 -1.35 13.09 2.94
N ASN A 126 -1.69 13.15 4.22
CA ASN A 126 -2.84 13.94 4.69
C ASN A 126 -2.68 15.45 4.42
N GLY A 127 -1.45 15.94 4.28
CA GLY A 127 -1.18 17.33 3.87
C GLY A 127 -1.56 17.63 2.40
N PHE A 128 -1.82 16.61 1.57
CA PHE A 128 -2.19 16.77 0.18
C PHE A 128 -3.71 16.72 0.04
N ARG A 129 -4.34 17.90 -0.05
CA ARG A 129 -5.79 18.07 -0.16
C ARG A 129 -6.45 17.13 -1.18
N ARG A 130 -5.80 16.90 -2.33
CA ARG A 130 -6.31 16.05 -3.42
C ARG A 130 -6.36 14.55 -3.07
N LEU A 131 -5.58 14.09 -2.09
CA LEU A 131 -5.55 12.70 -1.63
C LEU A 131 -6.47 12.42 -0.42
N ALA A 132 -7.01 13.46 0.21
CA ALA A 132 -7.88 13.34 1.39
C ALA A 132 -9.20 12.62 1.10
N LYS A 133 -9.72 12.74 -0.14
CA LYS A 133 -10.85 11.97 -0.66
C LYS A 133 -10.52 11.48 -2.06
N GLU A 134 -11.18 10.42 -2.50
CA GLU A 134 -11.04 9.94 -3.87
C GLU A 134 -11.96 10.74 -4.79
N VAL A 135 -11.35 11.66 -5.53
CA VAL A 135 -12.02 12.59 -6.43
C VAL A 135 -11.78 12.26 -7.91
N GLU A 136 -11.01 11.22 -8.23
CA GLU A 136 -10.66 10.89 -9.62
C GLU A 136 -11.61 9.85 -10.23
N ILE A 137 -11.95 10.04 -11.50
CA ILE A 137 -12.75 9.06 -12.27
C ILE A 137 -11.95 7.78 -12.50
N LEU A 138 -10.73 7.90 -13.02
CA LEU A 138 -9.87 6.77 -13.36
C LEU A 138 -8.93 6.42 -12.20
N THR A 139 -8.71 5.11 -11.98
CA THR A 139 -7.74 4.62 -10.99
C THR A 139 -6.31 5.04 -11.36
N ALA A 140 -5.97 5.03 -12.65
CA ALA A 140 -4.66 5.48 -13.15
C ALA A 140 -4.37 6.94 -12.77
N THR A 141 -5.38 7.81 -12.82
CA THR A 141 -5.22 9.22 -12.40
C THR A 141 -4.98 9.30 -10.90
N ALA A 142 -5.73 8.54 -10.09
CA ALA A 142 -5.52 8.50 -8.64
C ALA A 142 -4.09 8.01 -8.28
N GLU A 143 -3.60 6.98 -8.95
CA GLU A 143 -2.23 6.49 -8.80
C GLU A 143 -1.19 7.57 -9.17
N ASN A 144 -1.40 8.28 -10.27
CA ASN A 144 -0.48 9.33 -10.72
C ASN A 144 -0.45 10.53 -9.76
N ILE A 145 -1.59 10.95 -9.23
CA ILE A 145 -1.64 11.98 -8.17
C ILE A 145 -0.89 11.52 -6.92
N PHE A 146 -1.04 10.25 -6.54
CA PHE A 146 -0.27 9.67 -5.45
C PHE A 146 1.23 9.71 -5.71
N ARG A 147 1.68 9.32 -6.91
CA ARG A 147 3.09 9.37 -7.34
C ARG A 147 3.64 10.80 -7.27
N ILE A 148 2.89 11.80 -7.77
CA ILE A 148 3.30 13.21 -7.71
C ILE A 148 3.48 13.70 -6.27
N ALA A 149 2.54 13.34 -5.37
CA ALA A 149 2.66 13.68 -3.96
C ALA A 149 3.91 13.05 -3.32
N MET A 150 4.18 11.78 -3.63
CA MET A 150 5.37 11.08 -3.15
C MET A 150 6.67 11.67 -3.70
N VAL A 151 6.71 12.09 -4.97
CA VAL A 151 7.88 12.81 -5.53
C VAL A 151 8.16 14.08 -4.73
N ARG A 152 7.14 14.89 -4.43
CA ARG A 152 7.30 16.09 -3.59
C ARG A 152 7.85 15.77 -2.20
N LEU A 153 7.31 14.73 -1.54
CA LEU A 153 7.78 14.30 -0.23
C LEU A 153 9.23 13.79 -0.26
N THR A 154 9.60 12.98 -1.26
CA THR A 154 10.96 12.47 -1.40
C THR A 154 11.96 13.59 -1.71
N LEU A 155 11.62 14.53 -2.59
CA LEU A 155 12.48 15.68 -2.88
C LEU A 155 12.70 16.57 -1.65
N ALA A 156 11.70 16.72 -0.79
CA ALA A 156 11.84 17.48 0.45
C ALA A 156 12.83 16.85 1.45
N LYS A 157 13.08 15.53 1.37
CA LYS A 157 14.08 14.84 2.20
C LYS A 157 15.52 15.03 1.73
N LEU A 158 15.72 15.54 0.51
CA LEU A 158 17.04 15.75 -0.11
C LEU A 158 17.58 17.17 0.11
N ARG A 159 16.80 18.02 0.78
CA ARG A 159 17.19 19.39 1.17
C ARG A 159 17.72 19.37 2.59
#